data_AF-A0A929KS88-F1
#
_entry.id   AF-A0A929KS88-F1
#
_cell.length_a   1.000
_cell.length_b   1.000
_cell.length_c   1.000
_cell.angle_alpha   90.00
_cell.angle_beta   90.00
_cell.angle_gamma   90.00
#
_symmetry.space_group_name_H-M   'P 1'
#
loop_
_entity.id
_entity.type
_entity.pdbx_description
1 polymer ?
#
loop_
_entity_poly.entity_id
_entity_poly.type
_entity_poly.pdbx_seq_one_letter_code
_entity_poly.pdbx_strand_id
1 'polypeptide(L)'
;MNTSRAEAMGPAAPASRQAGGKTVAKTADFKRAVAQAGAQSNAQAGAQASAQTAARASVRLAAQPSAPGGTQPVTPLSGQSNAQPGVQSGAQVAAATPPGASAATSVASETARSAASGGLLLQASLGNAGNAPARPASAPQNQARQNSEALRSRLASAERSDGHPNQGYGLRNAGSGALGRYQLTPIALRDIGWQDAEGNWTAKAAAKGVQSEESFLASPAAQEAAMGDYLNRVETILASQGSLSRTGQAVMGTDGGDVPITRAGLLAAAHRRGAGAVAAWLDNRTNRPDAALSNAQKNVFASIEGRMRDFADLDAGTPGRALA
;
A
#
# COMPACT_ATOMS: atom_id res chain seq x y z
N MET A 1 68.54 -46.69 -35.96
CA MET A 1 68.00 -47.07 -34.62
C MET A 1 66.62 -46.45 -34.47
N ASN A 2 65.72 -47.25 -33.91
CA ASN A 2 64.28 -47.29 -34.18
C ASN A 2 63.43 -46.09 -33.73
N THR A 3 62.45 -45.82 -34.59
CA THR A 3 61.14 -45.19 -34.42
C THR A 3 60.22 -45.89 -33.40
N SER A 4 59.42 -45.13 -32.64
CA SER A 4 58.08 -45.46 -32.06
C SER A 4 57.58 -44.20 -31.32
N ARG A 5 56.67 -43.35 -31.82
CA ARG A 5 55.21 -43.49 -32.08
C ARG A 5 54.44 -44.15 -30.93
N ALA A 6 53.79 -43.32 -30.11
CA ALA A 6 52.70 -43.72 -29.22
C ALA A 6 51.54 -42.72 -29.41
N GLU A 7 50.53 -43.18 -30.15
CA GLU A 7 49.19 -42.59 -30.25
C GLU A 7 48.43 -42.87 -28.96
N ALA A 8 47.95 -41.83 -28.29
CA ALA A 8 47.00 -41.95 -27.19
C ALA A 8 45.60 -41.54 -27.68
N MET A 9 44.72 -42.53 -27.70
CA MET A 9 43.30 -42.48 -28.05
C MET A 9 42.56 -41.43 -27.21
N GLY A 10 41.86 -40.51 -27.88
CA GLY A 10 40.92 -39.60 -27.26
C GLY A 10 39.63 -40.31 -26.80
N PRO A 11 38.99 -39.86 -25.70
CA PRO A 11 37.72 -40.42 -25.25
C PRO A 11 36.58 -40.05 -26.21
N ALA A 12 35.77 -41.06 -26.51
CA ALA A 12 34.58 -40.97 -27.34
C ALA A 12 33.53 -40.00 -26.75
N ALA A 13 32.99 -39.16 -27.61
CA ALA A 13 31.88 -38.25 -27.30
C ALA A 13 30.58 -39.02 -27.01
N PRO A 14 29.83 -38.68 -25.94
CA PRO A 14 28.50 -39.26 -25.73
C PRO A 14 27.49 -38.66 -26.71
N ALA A 15 26.71 -39.54 -27.31
CA ALA A 15 25.63 -39.23 -28.24
C ALA A 15 24.57 -38.30 -27.62
N SER A 16 24.34 -37.18 -28.29
CA SER A 16 23.26 -36.23 -28.04
C SER A 16 21.88 -36.89 -28.19
N ARG A 17 21.26 -37.26 -27.06
CA ARG A 17 19.81 -37.54 -27.01
C ARG A 17 19.03 -36.22 -26.99
N GLN A 18 18.43 -35.87 -28.13
CA GLN A 18 17.29 -34.95 -28.18
C GLN A 18 16.12 -35.59 -27.42
N ALA A 19 15.83 -35.07 -26.22
CA ALA A 19 14.62 -35.39 -25.48
C ALA A 19 13.78 -34.12 -25.32
N GLY A 20 12.66 -34.12 -26.06
CA GLY A 20 11.37 -33.48 -25.78
C GLY A 20 11.33 -32.26 -24.88
N GLY A 21 11.06 -31.09 -25.49
CA GLY A 21 10.48 -29.96 -24.80
C GLY A 21 9.06 -30.28 -24.29
N LYS A 22 8.74 -29.83 -23.07
CA LYS A 22 7.39 -29.43 -22.57
C LYS A 22 7.36 -29.24 -21.02
N THR A 23 8.30 -28.47 -20.44
CA THR A 23 8.25 -28.18 -18.98
C THR A 23 8.39 -26.70 -18.60
N VAL A 24 8.66 -25.80 -19.54
CA VAL A 24 8.92 -24.39 -19.20
C VAL A 24 7.65 -23.58 -18.90
N ALA A 25 6.46 -24.03 -19.35
CA ALA A 25 5.21 -23.31 -19.13
C ALA A 25 4.71 -23.35 -17.66
N LYS A 26 4.97 -24.41 -16.89
CA LYS A 26 4.42 -24.57 -15.53
C LYS A 26 5.04 -23.62 -14.48
N THR A 27 6.26 -23.14 -14.70
CA THR A 27 6.97 -22.32 -13.70
C THR A 27 6.48 -20.87 -13.71
N ALA A 28 6.05 -20.35 -14.85
CA ALA A 28 5.49 -19.00 -14.95
C ALA A 28 4.10 -18.91 -14.30
N ASP A 29 3.26 -19.93 -14.52
CA ASP A 29 1.91 -19.99 -13.94
C ASP A 29 1.95 -20.14 -12.42
N PHE A 30 2.88 -20.93 -11.87
CA PHE A 30 3.04 -21.06 -10.43
C PHE A 30 3.47 -19.74 -9.76
N LYS A 31 4.41 -18.99 -10.34
CA LYS A 31 4.81 -17.68 -9.81
C LYS A 31 3.67 -16.68 -9.83
N ARG A 32 2.84 -16.68 -10.89
CA ARG A 32 1.66 -15.82 -11.00
C ARG A 32 0.60 -16.21 -9.96
N ALA A 33 0.35 -17.50 -9.75
CA ALA A 33 -0.60 -17.98 -8.73
C ALA A 33 -0.18 -17.59 -7.31
N VAL A 34 1.12 -17.69 -6.97
CA VAL A 34 1.64 -17.29 -5.65
C VAL A 34 1.54 -15.77 -5.44
N ALA A 35 1.84 -14.96 -6.46
CA ALA A 35 1.68 -13.52 -6.39
C ALA A 35 0.21 -13.10 -6.22
N GLN A 36 -0.70 -13.78 -6.92
CA GLN A 36 -2.15 -13.53 -6.85
C GLN A 36 -2.74 -13.94 -5.48
N ALA A 37 -2.31 -15.07 -4.92
CA ALA A 37 -2.70 -15.50 -3.57
C ALA A 37 -2.22 -14.51 -2.49
N GLY A 38 -1.00 -13.98 -2.63
CA GLY A 38 -0.48 -12.93 -1.74
C GLY A 38 -1.30 -11.64 -1.80
N ALA A 39 -1.62 -11.16 -3.00
CA ALA A 39 -2.45 -9.96 -3.21
C ALA A 39 -3.88 -10.13 -2.67
N GLN A 40 -4.49 -11.30 -2.88
CA GLN A 40 -5.81 -11.62 -2.34
C GLN A 40 -5.81 -11.68 -0.80
N SER A 41 -4.78 -12.27 -0.19
CA SER A 41 -4.69 -12.34 1.28
C SER A 41 -4.56 -10.94 1.91
N ASN A 42 -3.80 -10.03 1.29
CA ASN A 42 -3.67 -8.65 1.76
C ASN A 42 -4.95 -7.84 1.56
N ALA A 43 -5.66 -8.03 0.44
CA ALA A 43 -6.95 -7.40 0.22
C ALA A 43 -8.01 -7.91 1.22
N GLN A 44 -8.03 -9.21 1.52
CA GLN A 44 -8.93 -9.80 2.52
C GLN A 44 -8.59 -9.34 3.94
N ALA A 45 -7.31 -9.24 4.30
CA ALA A 45 -6.89 -8.72 5.60
C ALA A 45 -7.28 -7.23 5.77
N GLY A 46 -7.16 -6.44 4.71
CA GLY A 46 -7.64 -5.05 4.70
C GLY A 46 -9.16 -4.93 4.85
N ALA A 47 -9.92 -5.76 4.15
CA ALA A 47 -11.39 -5.80 4.24
C ALA A 47 -11.89 -6.30 5.61
N GLN A 48 -11.19 -7.25 6.24
CA GLN A 48 -11.54 -7.72 7.57
C GLN A 48 -11.22 -6.68 8.65
N ALA A 49 -10.10 -5.96 8.52
CA ALA A 49 -9.74 -4.88 9.45
C ALA A 49 -10.73 -3.71 9.39
N SER A 50 -11.19 -3.32 8.19
CA SER A 50 -12.22 -2.29 8.04
C SER A 50 -13.59 -2.73 8.58
N ALA A 51 -13.98 -3.99 8.35
CA ALA A 51 -15.21 -4.56 8.91
C ALA A 51 -15.19 -4.62 10.44
N GLN A 52 -14.06 -5.00 11.07
CA GLN A 52 -13.91 -5.01 12.52
C GLN A 52 -13.94 -3.60 13.12
N THR A 53 -13.38 -2.61 12.41
CA THR A 53 -13.42 -1.20 12.84
C THR A 53 -14.84 -0.64 12.79
N ALA A 54 -15.59 -0.95 11.72
CA ALA A 54 -17.01 -0.59 11.61
C ALA A 54 -17.85 -1.24 12.72
N ALA A 55 -17.64 -2.53 13.00
CA ALA A 55 -18.33 -3.23 14.07
C ALA A 55 -18.05 -2.63 15.47
N ARG A 56 -16.80 -2.23 15.75
CA ARG A 56 -16.43 -1.56 17.01
C ARG A 56 -17.06 -0.17 17.14
N ALA A 57 -17.20 0.57 16.04
CA ALA A 57 -17.88 1.86 16.04
C ALA A 57 -19.39 1.71 16.35
N SER A 58 -20.03 0.67 15.80
CA SER A 58 -21.45 0.37 16.05
C SER A 58 -21.72 -0.01 17.52
N VAL A 59 -20.84 -0.80 18.14
CA VAL A 59 -20.97 -1.16 19.57
C VAL A 59 -20.80 0.06 20.48
N ARG A 60 -19.95 1.02 20.12
CA ARG A 60 -19.73 2.24 20.90
C ARG A 60 -20.92 3.20 20.83
N LEU A 61 -21.69 3.20 19.74
CA LEU A 61 -22.90 4.00 19.60
C LEU A 61 -24.07 3.43 20.42
N ALA A 62 -24.11 2.11 20.62
CA ALA A 62 -25.12 1.45 21.46
C ALA A 62 -24.89 1.57 22.97
N ALA A 63 -23.71 2.03 23.40
CA ALA A 63 -23.31 2.13 24.80
C ALA A 63 -23.24 3.57 25.34
N GLN A 64 -23.88 4.55 24.67
CA GLN A 64 -24.05 5.88 25.26
C GLN A 64 -25.04 5.81 26.43
N PRO A 65 -24.62 6.11 27.67
CA PRO A 65 -25.53 6.15 28.80
C PRO A 65 -26.54 7.27 28.58
N SER A 66 -27.82 6.90 28.55
CA SER A 66 -28.94 7.86 28.51
C SER A 66 -28.84 8.78 29.72
N ALA A 67 -28.76 10.09 29.45
CA ALA A 67 -28.89 11.10 30.49
C ALA A 67 -30.26 10.97 31.20
N PRO A 68 -30.34 11.21 32.52
CA PRO A 68 -31.60 11.13 33.25
C PRO A 68 -32.58 12.21 32.77
N GLY A 69 -33.78 11.77 32.43
CA GLY A 69 -34.79 12.53 31.69
C GLY A 69 -35.56 13.57 32.50
N GLY A 70 -35.87 14.68 31.81
CA GLY A 70 -36.98 15.57 32.14
C GLY A 70 -38.26 15.10 31.46
N THR A 71 -39.33 15.03 32.24
CA THR A 71 -40.69 14.60 31.87
C THR A 71 -41.40 15.60 30.96
N GLN A 72 -41.88 15.14 29.80
CA GLN A 72 -42.95 15.77 29.03
C GLN A 72 -43.91 14.66 28.49
N PRO A 73 -45.23 14.89 28.47
CA PRO A 73 -46.24 13.85 28.30
C PRO A 73 -46.52 13.48 26.84
N VAL A 74 -46.99 12.23 26.68
CA VAL A 74 -47.35 11.54 25.45
C VAL A 74 -48.75 11.89 24.96
N THR A 75 -48.91 11.95 23.63
CA THR A 75 -50.18 11.77 22.92
C THR A 75 -50.08 10.52 22.03
N PRO A 76 -51.04 9.58 22.07
CA PRO A 76 -51.02 8.40 21.21
C PRO A 76 -51.72 8.68 19.87
N LEU A 77 -51.14 8.22 18.76
CA LEU A 77 -51.88 8.02 17.53
C LEU A 77 -51.61 6.64 16.95
N SER A 78 -52.72 5.93 16.80
CA SER A 78 -52.93 4.57 16.33
C SER A 78 -52.68 4.39 14.83
N GLY A 79 -52.44 3.15 14.40
CA GLY A 79 -52.63 2.68 13.02
C GLY A 79 -51.54 1.70 12.58
N GLN A 80 -51.81 0.39 12.54
CA GLN A 80 -52.17 -0.37 11.31
C GLN A 80 -50.98 -0.53 10.33
N SER A 81 -50.65 -1.67 9.73
CA SER A 81 -51.19 -3.02 9.67
C SER A 81 -50.14 -3.93 9.00
N ASN A 82 -50.28 -5.24 9.25
CA ASN A 82 -49.72 -6.38 8.51
C ASN A 82 -49.65 -6.22 6.98
N ALA A 83 -48.61 -6.78 6.36
CA ALA A 83 -48.73 -7.91 5.41
C ALA A 83 -47.35 -8.36 4.88
N GLN A 84 -47.00 -9.62 5.13
CA GLN A 84 -46.14 -10.42 4.25
C GLN A 84 -46.92 -10.77 2.98
N PRO A 85 -46.23 -11.08 1.87
CA PRO A 85 -46.16 -12.49 1.49
C PRO A 85 -44.79 -12.92 0.94
N GLY A 86 -44.50 -14.21 1.07
CA GLY A 86 -43.40 -14.88 0.39
C GLY A 86 -43.87 -15.69 -0.82
N VAL A 87 -42.98 -15.90 -1.79
CA VAL A 87 -42.91 -17.03 -2.77
C VAL A 87 -41.54 -16.90 -3.47
N GLN A 88 -40.62 -17.85 -3.29
CA GLN A 88 -40.32 -19.02 -4.12
C GLN A 88 -39.81 -18.75 -5.55
N SER A 89 -38.52 -19.09 -5.73
CA SER A 89 -37.93 -19.97 -6.75
C SER A 89 -38.21 -19.78 -8.25
N GLY A 90 -37.12 -19.69 -9.04
CA GLY A 90 -37.04 -20.41 -10.32
C GLY A 90 -36.32 -19.72 -11.50
N ALA A 91 -35.27 -20.40 -12.01
CA ALA A 91 -34.76 -20.47 -13.39
C ALA A 91 -34.31 -19.16 -14.11
N GLN A 92 -33.01 -18.99 -14.42
CA GLN A 92 -32.36 -19.41 -15.70
C GLN A 92 -33.18 -19.06 -16.97
N VAL A 93 -32.72 -18.11 -17.80
CA VAL A 93 -32.16 -18.36 -19.15
C VAL A 93 -31.59 -17.08 -19.80
N ALA A 94 -30.46 -17.29 -20.48
CA ALA A 94 -30.05 -16.77 -21.80
C ALA A 94 -30.07 -15.26 -22.15
N ALA A 95 -28.87 -14.84 -22.55
CA ALA A 95 -28.48 -13.79 -23.48
C ALA A 95 -29.49 -13.40 -24.59
N ALA A 96 -29.57 -12.09 -24.82
CA ALA A 96 -29.73 -11.49 -26.15
C ALA A 96 -29.28 -10.02 -26.13
N THR A 97 -28.19 -9.72 -26.84
CA THR A 97 -27.94 -8.39 -27.45
C THR A 97 -29.03 -8.14 -28.51
N PRO A 98 -29.42 -6.88 -28.82
CA PRO A 98 -28.98 -6.28 -30.10
C PRO A 98 -28.85 -4.72 -29.98
N PRO A 99 -28.77 -3.90 -31.06
CA PRO A 99 -27.75 -2.85 -31.21
C PRO A 99 -28.36 -1.43 -31.37
N GLY A 100 -27.52 -0.44 -31.65
CA GLY A 100 -27.94 0.84 -32.27
C GLY A 100 -28.12 1.97 -31.26
N ALA A 101 -27.20 2.93 -31.20
CA ALA A 101 -27.17 4.12 -32.06
C ALA A 101 -28.36 5.05 -31.80
N SER A 102 -28.11 6.18 -31.12
CA SER A 102 -28.53 7.52 -31.58
C SER A 102 -27.91 8.61 -30.71
N ALA A 103 -27.24 9.52 -31.40
CA ALA A 103 -26.83 10.81 -30.89
C ALA A 103 -28.05 11.67 -30.55
N ALA A 104 -27.98 12.42 -29.46
CA ALA A 104 -28.85 13.56 -29.21
C ALA A 104 -28.03 14.68 -28.59
N THR A 105 -27.60 15.57 -29.48
CA THR A 105 -27.28 16.96 -29.22
C THR A 105 -28.41 17.61 -28.41
N SER A 106 -28.09 18.28 -27.30
CA SER A 106 -28.95 19.34 -26.76
C SER A 106 -28.09 20.58 -26.48
N VAL A 107 -28.49 21.63 -27.17
CA VAL A 107 -28.01 23.01 -27.11
C VAL A 107 -29.11 23.84 -26.43
N ALA A 108 -28.67 24.85 -25.67
CA ALA A 108 -29.42 26.01 -25.17
C ALA A 108 -30.44 25.70 -24.04
N SER A 109 -30.66 26.55 -23.03
CA SER A 109 -30.58 28.01 -23.00
C SER A 109 -30.32 28.56 -21.59
N GLU A 110 -29.41 29.52 -21.54
CA GLU A 110 -29.50 30.83 -20.89
C GLU A 110 -30.87 31.23 -20.28
N THR A 111 -30.89 31.70 -19.02
CA THR A 111 -31.56 32.96 -18.57
C THR A 111 -31.22 33.27 -17.11
N ALA A 112 -30.86 34.54 -16.91
CA ALA A 112 -30.37 35.24 -15.71
C ALA A 112 -31.38 35.47 -14.58
N ARG A 113 -30.86 35.66 -13.35
CA ARG A 113 -31.28 36.64 -12.30
C ARG A 113 -30.05 36.90 -11.41
N SER A 114 -29.39 38.08 -11.40
CA SER A 114 -29.77 39.41 -10.91
C SER A 114 -29.94 39.53 -9.38
N ALA A 115 -29.19 40.50 -8.85
CA ALA A 115 -29.34 41.25 -7.59
C ALA A 115 -28.87 40.61 -6.25
N ALA A 116 -27.77 41.17 -5.71
CA ALA A 116 -27.75 41.76 -4.36
C ALA A 116 -26.44 42.54 -4.14
N SER A 117 -26.52 43.85 -4.40
CA SER A 117 -25.55 44.85 -4.02
C SER A 117 -25.62 45.05 -2.50
N GLY A 118 -24.60 44.61 -1.76
CA GLY A 118 -24.44 44.85 -0.33
C GLY A 118 -23.08 45.49 -0.10
N GLY A 119 -23.05 46.82 -0.05
CA GLY A 119 -21.85 47.58 0.27
C GLY A 119 -21.40 47.31 1.71
N LEU A 120 -20.18 46.79 1.85
CA LEU A 120 -19.47 46.74 3.11
C LEU A 120 -18.19 47.56 2.95
N LEU A 121 -18.12 48.67 3.68
CA LEU A 121 -16.94 49.51 3.78
C LEU A 121 -15.76 48.69 4.31
N LEU A 122 -14.80 48.37 3.46
CA LEU A 122 -13.48 47.93 3.88
C LEU A 122 -12.63 49.17 4.17
N GLN A 123 -12.54 49.48 5.46
CA GLN A 123 -11.67 50.52 6.00
C GLN A 123 -10.21 50.09 5.77
N ALA A 124 -9.49 50.89 4.97
CA ALA A 124 -8.08 50.71 4.68
C ALA A 124 -7.23 51.01 5.94
N SER A 125 -6.96 49.99 6.75
CA SER A 125 -5.90 50.06 7.76
C SER A 125 -4.55 49.79 7.10
N LEU A 126 -3.92 50.86 6.61
CA LEU A 126 -2.50 50.94 6.25
C LEU A 126 -1.64 50.87 7.52
N GLY A 127 -1.70 49.74 8.22
CA GLY A 127 -0.92 49.45 9.41
C GLY A 127 0.44 48.89 9.03
N ASN A 128 1.42 49.78 8.96
CA ASN A 128 2.84 49.57 9.29
C ASN A 128 3.34 48.11 9.23
N ALA A 129 3.99 47.74 8.13
CA ALA A 129 4.74 46.50 7.97
C ALA A 129 5.96 46.49 8.90
N GLY A 130 5.71 46.31 10.19
CA GLY A 130 6.71 46.01 11.19
C GLY A 130 7.41 44.72 10.78
N ASN A 131 8.72 44.83 10.59
CA ASN A 131 9.68 43.79 10.28
C ASN A 131 9.59 42.65 11.33
N ALA A 132 8.61 41.76 11.20
CA ALA A 132 8.45 40.63 12.10
C ALA A 132 9.62 39.66 11.86
N PRO A 133 10.47 39.38 12.87
CA PRO A 133 11.61 38.50 12.68
C PRO A 133 11.12 37.13 12.23
N ALA A 134 11.68 36.64 11.12
CA ALA A 134 11.37 35.33 10.56
C ALA A 134 11.46 34.28 11.67
N ARG A 135 10.32 33.65 11.97
CA ARG A 135 10.22 32.62 12.99
C ARG A 135 11.10 31.44 12.53
N PRO A 136 12.13 31.03 13.28
CA PRO A 136 13.02 29.97 12.85
C PRO A 136 12.21 28.70 12.62
N ALA A 137 12.29 28.13 11.41
CA ALA A 137 11.71 26.84 11.10
C ALA A 137 12.18 25.82 12.14
N SER A 138 11.24 25.19 12.82
CA SER A 138 11.53 24.36 13.99
C SER A 138 12.36 23.14 13.57
N ALA A 139 13.53 22.97 14.18
CA ALA A 139 14.48 21.86 13.93
C ALA A 139 13.85 20.45 13.76
N PRO A 140 12.75 20.07 14.47
CA PRO A 140 12.13 18.76 14.32
C PRO A 140 11.61 18.45 12.90
N GLN A 141 11.17 19.45 12.14
CA GLN A 141 10.65 19.23 10.78
C GLN A 141 11.74 18.85 9.79
N ASN A 142 12.94 19.39 9.95
CA ASN A 142 14.08 19.08 9.08
C ASN A 142 14.56 17.65 9.31
N GLN A 143 14.63 17.21 10.56
CA GLN A 143 15.02 15.84 10.89
C GLN A 143 14.02 14.81 10.34
N ALA A 144 12.72 15.04 10.49
CA ALA A 144 11.70 14.16 9.93
C ALA A 144 11.80 14.03 8.40
N ARG A 145 12.10 15.14 7.71
CA ARG A 145 12.32 15.15 6.25
C ARG A 145 13.57 14.35 5.87
N GLN A 146 14.69 14.56 6.55
CA GLN A 146 15.95 13.84 6.32
C GLN A 146 15.78 12.33 6.54
N ASN A 147 15.13 11.93 7.64
CA ASN A 147 14.86 10.52 7.92
C ASN A 147 13.95 9.90 6.83
N SER A 148 12.96 10.66 6.36
CA SER A 148 12.05 10.21 5.30
C SER A 148 12.74 10.08 3.94
N GLU A 149 13.74 10.92 3.66
CA GLU A 149 14.56 10.82 2.45
C GLU A 149 15.54 9.66 2.52
N ALA A 150 16.21 9.46 3.66
CA ALA A 150 17.09 8.31 3.89
C ALA A 150 16.34 6.98 3.76
N LEU A 151 15.14 6.88 4.34
CA LEU A 151 14.26 5.72 4.19
C LEU A 151 13.92 5.44 2.73
N ARG A 152 13.50 6.47 1.98
CA ARG A 152 13.15 6.33 0.56
C ARG A 152 14.37 5.92 -0.28
N SER A 153 15.52 6.55 -0.08
CA SER A 153 16.76 6.18 -0.77
C SER A 153 17.08 4.70 -0.56
N ARG A 154 17.06 4.23 0.69
CA ARG A 154 17.35 2.83 1.01
C ARG A 154 16.29 1.86 0.47
N LEU A 155 15.01 2.26 0.43
CA LEU A 155 13.96 1.48 -0.22
C LEU A 155 14.26 1.29 -1.71
N ALA A 156 14.64 2.35 -2.42
CA ALA A 156 15.03 2.27 -3.82
C ALA A 156 16.22 1.33 -4.05
N SER A 157 17.26 1.41 -3.20
CA SER A 157 18.42 0.51 -3.28
C SER A 157 18.00 -0.95 -3.13
N ALA A 158 17.12 -1.22 -2.17
CA ALA A 158 16.67 -2.58 -1.87
C ALA A 158 15.66 -3.15 -2.88
N GLU A 159 14.94 -2.28 -3.61
CA GLU A 159 14.20 -2.67 -4.82
C GLU A 159 15.11 -2.79 -6.07
N ARG A 160 16.43 -2.60 -5.88
CA ARG A 160 17.50 -2.68 -6.89
C ARG A 160 17.38 -1.62 -7.98
N SER A 161 16.70 -0.51 -7.72
CA SER A 161 16.46 0.55 -8.69
C SER A 161 17.67 1.47 -8.91
N ASP A 162 18.51 1.67 -7.89
CA ASP A 162 19.59 2.67 -7.95
C ASP A 162 20.70 2.32 -8.96
N GLY A 163 20.83 1.05 -9.36
CA GLY A 163 21.79 0.61 -10.39
C GLY A 163 21.30 0.81 -11.83
N HIS A 164 20.06 1.27 -12.03
CA HIS A 164 19.48 1.46 -13.35
C HIS A 164 19.62 2.90 -13.86
N PRO A 165 19.55 3.13 -15.20
CA PRO A 165 19.46 4.46 -15.77
C PRO A 165 18.36 5.28 -15.09
N ASN A 166 18.62 6.58 -14.90
CA ASN A 166 17.71 7.49 -14.20
C ASN A 166 17.28 6.97 -12.83
N GLN A 167 18.18 6.32 -12.07
CA GLN A 167 17.92 5.79 -10.72
C GLN A 167 16.70 4.86 -10.63
N GLY A 168 16.33 4.25 -11.77
CA GLY A 168 15.20 3.34 -11.87
C GLY A 168 13.81 4.00 -11.96
N TYR A 169 13.71 5.33 -12.10
CA TYR A 169 12.40 6.00 -12.27
C TYR A 169 11.63 5.51 -13.51
N GLY A 170 12.33 5.05 -14.55
CA GLY A 170 11.72 4.48 -15.77
C GLY A 170 11.41 2.97 -15.70
N LEU A 171 11.61 2.31 -14.56
CA LEU A 171 11.49 0.86 -14.46
C LEU A 171 10.03 0.40 -14.51
N ARG A 172 9.82 -0.73 -15.18
CA ARG A 172 8.55 -1.45 -15.21
C ARG A 172 8.80 -2.93 -14.96
N ASN A 173 8.05 -3.52 -14.04
CA ASN A 173 8.02 -4.95 -13.84
C ASN A 173 6.84 -5.57 -14.59
N ALA A 174 7.12 -6.30 -15.67
CA ALA A 174 6.07 -6.94 -16.48
C ALA A 174 5.27 -8.02 -15.73
N GLY A 175 5.84 -8.64 -14.69
CA GLY A 175 5.18 -9.70 -13.94
C GLY A 175 4.16 -9.19 -12.92
N SER A 176 4.48 -8.10 -12.23
CA SER A 176 3.62 -7.51 -11.18
C SER A 176 2.88 -6.24 -11.60
N GLY A 177 3.27 -5.63 -12.73
CA GLY A 177 2.84 -4.28 -13.10
C GLY A 177 3.44 -3.19 -12.21
N ALA A 178 4.47 -3.50 -11.42
CA ALA A 178 5.12 -2.53 -10.53
C ALA A 178 5.88 -1.47 -11.31
N LEU A 179 5.75 -0.21 -10.87
CA LEU A 179 6.21 0.96 -11.60
C LEU A 179 7.26 1.75 -10.82
N GLY A 180 8.24 2.23 -11.56
CA GLY A 180 9.16 3.27 -11.14
C GLY A 180 10.19 2.83 -10.12
N ARG A 181 10.84 3.82 -9.51
CA ARG A 181 11.97 3.63 -8.59
C ARG A 181 11.60 2.78 -7.37
N TYR A 182 10.37 2.89 -6.91
CA TYR A 182 9.87 2.20 -5.71
C TYR A 182 9.04 0.96 -6.02
N GLN A 183 8.94 0.57 -7.29
CA GLN A 183 8.18 -0.62 -7.71
C GLN A 183 6.74 -0.61 -7.14
N LEU A 184 6.05 0.53 -7.21
CA LEU A 184 4.66 0.66 -6.74
C LEU A 184 3.74 -0.14 -7.66
N THR A 185 2.99 -1.09 -7.08
CA THR A 185 2.03 -1.91 -7.83
C THR A 185 0.74 -1.13 -8.12
N PRO A 186 -0.07 -1.55 -9.12
CA PRO A 186 -1.36 -0.92 -9.38
C PRO A 186 -2.28 -0.94 -8.15
N ILE A 187 -2.28 -2.03 -7.38
CA ILE A 187 -3.06 -2.13 -6.13
C ILE A 187 -2.60 -1.07 -5.12
N ALA A 188 -1.29 -0.87 -4.97
CA ALA A 188 -0.75 0.17 -4.10
C ALA A 188 -1.16 1.57 -4.56
N LEU A 189 -1.05 1.86 -5.86
CA LEU A 189 -1.46 3.15 -6.45
C LEU A 189 -2.95 3.44 -6.25
N ARG A 190 -3.80 2.40 -6.29
CA ARG A 190 -5.23 2.52 -5.96
C ARG A 190 -5.49 2.78 -4.49
N ASP A 191 -4.81 2.07 -3.59
CA ASP A 191 -4.97 2.27 -2.14
C ASP A 191 -4.59 3.70 -1.71
N ILE A 192 -3.64 4.33 -2.39
CA ILE A 192 -3.23 5.72 -2.13
C ILE A 192 -4.01 6.77 -2.97
N GLY A 193 -4.99 6.32 -3.78
CA GLY A 193 -5.86 7.18 -4.58
C GLY A 193 -5.21 7.84 -5.80
N TRP A 194 -4.06 7.34 -6.25
CA TRP A 194 -3.41 7.79 -7.49
C TRP A 194 -4.05 7.14 -8.73
N GLN A 195 -4.60 5.94 -8.57
CA GLN A 195 -5.46 5.27 -9.54
C GLN A 195 -6.83 4.99 -8.93
N ASP A 196 -7.88 4.92 -9.75
CA ASP A 196 -9.21 4.46 -9.34
C ASP A 196 -9.34 2.91 -9.42
N ALA A 197 -10.53 2.38 -9.12
CA ALA A 197 -10.77 0.93 -9.11
C ALA A 197 -10.53 0.29 -10.48
N GLU A 198 -10.83 1.02 -11.55
CA GLU A 198 -10.65 0.63 -12.95
C GLU A 198 -9.19 0.75 -13.40
N GLY A 199 -8.36 1.49 -12.67
CA GLY A 199 -6.94 1.72 -12.97
C GLY A 199 -6.66 3.02 -13.73
N ASN A 200 -7.64 3.90 -13.88
CA ASN A 200 -7.42 5.22 -14.47
C ASN A 200 -6.70 6.14 -13.48
N TRP A 201 -5.86 7.03 -13.98
CA TRP A 201 -5.19 8.04 -13.18
C TRP A 201 -6.19 9.09 -12.67
N THR A 202 -6.17 9.37 -11.38
CA THR A 202 -7.15 10.26 -10.74
C THR A 202 -6.76 11.74 -10.87
N ALA A 203 -7.67 12.64 -10.47
CA ALA A 203 -7.37 14.07 -10.36
C ALA A 203 -6.18 14.36 -9.43
N LYS A 204 -5.96 13.53 -8.41
CA LYS A 204 -4.81 13.62 -7.49
C LYS A 204 -3.50 13.40 -8.23
N ALA A 205 -3.44 12.39 -9.10
CA ALA A 205 -2.28 12.14 -9.94
C ALA A 205 -2.10 13.23 -11.01
N ALA A 206 -3.20 13.68 -11.63
CA ALA A 206 -3.18 14.75 -12.62
C ALA A 206 -2.62 16.07 -12.06
N ALA A 207 -2.91 16.39 -10.79
CA ALA A 207 -2.32 17.54 -10.08
C ALA A 207 -0.80 17.44 -9.90
N LYS A 208 -0.20 16.27 -10.13
CA LYS A 208 1.25 16.01 -10.17
C LYS A 208 1.78 15.80 -11.60
N GLY A 209 0.98 16.15 -12.61
CA GLY A 209 1.34 16.01 -14.03
C GLY A 209 1.21 14.59 -14.57
N VAL A 210 0.48 13.70 -13.88
CA VAL A 210 0.34 12.30 -14.27
C VAL A 210 -1.05 12.01 -14.82
N GLN A 211 -1.11 11.65 -16.10
CA GLN A 211 -2.35 11.28 -16.82
C GLN A 211 -2.25 9.90 -17.50
N SER A 212 -1.03 9.38 -17.62
CA SER A 212 -0.73 8.07 -18.17
C SER A 212 0.41 7.43 -17.40
N GLU A 213 0.63 6.13 -17.62
CA GLU A 213 1.74 5.44 -16.99
C GLU A 213 3.11 5.98 -17.43
N GLU A 214 3.22 6.34 -18.70
CA GLU A 214 4.40 6.95 -19.29
C GLU A 214 4.72 8.28 -18.59
N SER A 215 3.70 9.12 -18.34
CA SER A 215 3.89 10.37 -17.60
C SER A 215 4.31 10.15 -16.13
N PHE A 216 3.86 9.06 -15.50
CA PHE A 216 4.30 8.68 -14.15
C PHE A 216 5.78 8.25 -14.15
N LEU A 217 6.17 7.39 -15.10
CA LEU A 217 7.55 6.90 -15.24
C LEU A 217 8.53 8.03 -15.63
N ALA A 218 8.05 9.04 -16.34
CA ALA A 218 8.83 10.22 -16.72
C ALA A 218 8.92 11.30 -15.62
N SER A 219 8.19 11.18 -14.52
CA SER A 219 8.10 12.23 -13.47
C SER A 219 8.66 11.75 -12.13
N PRO A 220 9.97 11.97 -11.86
CA PRO A 220 10.57 11.67 -10.55
C PRO A 220 9.80 12.30 -9.38
N ALA A 221 9.40 13.57 -9.52
CA ALA A 221 8.66 14.29 -8.49
C ALA A 221 7.30 13.65 -8.18
N ALA A 222 6.60 13.11 -9.18
CA ALA A 222 5.36 12.38 -8.96
C ALA A 222 5.59 11.05 -8.23
N GLN A 223 6.65 10.32 -8.57
CA GLN A 223 7.00 9.07 -7.88
C GLN A 223 7.40 9.30 -6.42
N GLU A 224 8.13 10.37 -6.12
CA GLU A 224 8.43 10.77 -4.73
C GLU A 224 7.16 11.10 -3.95
N ALA A 225 6.23 11.83 -4.56
CA ALA A 225 4.95 12.16 -3.94
C ALA A 225 4.08 10.91 -3.69
N ALA A 226 3.98 10.02 -4.68
CA ALA A 226 3.26 8.75 -4.55
C ALA A 226 3.87 7.86 -3.46
N MET A 227 5.20 7.81 -3.36
CA MET A 227 5.88 7.05 -2.32
C MET A 227 5.66 7.65 -0.93
N GLY A 228 5.65 8.98 -0.81
CA GLY A 228 5.28 9.66 0.43
C GLY A 228 3.86 9.32 0.88
N ASP A 229 2.89 9.38 -0.03
CA ASP A 229 1.50 8.99 0.24
C ASP A 229 1.37 7.52 0.67
N TYR A 230 2.09 6.63 -0.01
CA TYR A 230 2.15 5.20 0.32
C TYR A 230 2.69 4.94 1.72
N LEU A 231 3.83 5.55 2.08
CA LEU A 231 4.40 5.37 3.41
C LEU A 231 3.49 5.91 4.52
N ASN A 232 2.85 7.07 4.30
CA ASN A 232 1.87 7.61 5.25
C ASN A 232 0.68 6.68 5.46
N ARG A 233 0.18 6.08 4.36
CA ARG A 233 -0.91 5.10 4.41
C ARG A 233 -0.51 3.84 5.16
N VAL A 234 0.66 3.27 4.85
CA VAL A 234 1.19 2.09 5.54
C VAL A 234 1.42 2.36 7.02
N GLU A 235 1.97 3.51 7.37
CA GLU A 235 2.16 3.92 8.76
C GLU A 235 0.84 3.97 9.53
N THR A 236 -0.20 4.56 8.94
CA THR A 236 -1.54 4.62 9.53
C THR A 236 -2.08 3.21 9.82
N ILE A 237 -1.90 2.26 8.89
CA ILE A 237 -2.34 0.87 9.08
C ILE A 237 -1.53 0.20 10.20
N LEU A 238 -0.20 0.34 10.20
CA LEU A 238 0.66 -0.21 11.26
C LEU A 238 0.33 0.37 12.64
N ALA A 239 0.02 1.66 12.72
CA ALA A 239 -0.42 2.32 13.95
C ALA A 239 -1.74 1.70 14.45
N SER A 240 -2.73 1.56 13.57
CA SER A 240 -4.04 0.99 13.92
C SER A 240 -3.97 -0.47 14.39
N GLN A 241 -2.94 -1.20 13.95
CA GLN A 241 -2.66 -2.59 14.33
C GLN A 241 -1.81 -2.71 15.61
N GLY A 242 -1.33 -1.60 16.17
CA GLY A 242 -0.44 -1.61 17.34
C GLY A 242 1.01 -2.02 17.03
N SER A 243 1.39 -2.12 15.76
CA SER A 243 2.77 -2.48 15.37
C SER A 243 3.77 -1.38 15.74
N LEU A 244 3.40 -0.12 15.54
CA LEU A 244 4.28 1.03 15.85
C LEU A 244 4.50 1.25 17.35
N SER A 245 3.58 0.82 18.21
CA SER A 245 3.77 0.95 19.67
C SER A 245 4.85 0.01 20.22
N ARG A 246 5.38 -0.89 19.38
CA ARG A 246 6.49 -1.79 19.71
C ARG A 246 7.86 -1.26 19.28
N THR A 247 7.92 -0.08 18.65
CA THR A 247 9.19 0.52 18.26
C THR A 247 10.11 0.73 19.47
N GLY A 248 11.39 0.38 19.33
CA GLY A 248 12.40 0.40 20.40
C GLY A 248 12.55 -0.94 21.13
N GLN A 249 11.70 -1.93 20.84
CA GLN A 249 11.84 -3.30 21.34
C GLN A 249 12.66 -4.15 20.37
N ALA A 250 13.04 -5.35 20.80
CA ALA A 250 13.54 -6.41 19.94
C ALA A 250 12.70 -7.68 20.15
N VAL A 251 12.57 -8.50 19.10
CA VAL A 251 11.95 -9.82 19.17
C VAL A 251 12.89 -10.86 18.59
N MET A 252 12.87 -12.06 19.16
CA MET A 252 13.62 -13.21 18.63
C MET A 252 13.08 -13.53 17.23
N GLY A 253 13.93 -13.58 16.20
CA GLY A 253 13.56 -13.96 14.84
C GLY A 253 13.31 -15.47 14.68
N THR A 254 12.90 -15.90 13.49
CA THR A 254 12.72 -17.32 13.16
C THR A 254 14.04 -18.10 13.08
N ASP A 255 15.15 -17.39 12.92
CA ASP A 255 16.52 -17.90 12.94
C ASP A 255 17.15 -17.88 14.35
N GLY A 256 16.42 -17.45 15.38
CA GLY A 256 16.92 -17.32 16.75
C GLY A 256 17.79 -16.08 16.99
N GLY A 257 17.96 -15.20 16.00
CA GLY A 257 18.66 -13.92 16.16
C GLY A 257 17.70 -12.78 16.47
N ASP A 258 18.16 -11.78 17.22
CA ASP A 258 17.33 -10.60 17.52
C ASP A 258 16.93 -9.83 16.25
N VAL A 259 15.69 -9.36 16.23
CA VAL A 259 15.14 -8.50 15.20
C VAL A 259 14.70 -7.19 15.88
N PRO A 260 15.46 -6.10 15.73
CA PRO A 260 15.07 -4.82 16.30
C PRO A 260 13.80 -4.29 15.63
N ILE A 261 12.85 -3.82 16.43
CA ILE A 261 11.62 -3.20 15.97
C ILE A 261 11.85 -1.70 15.87
N THR A 262 12.11 -1.23 14.66
CA THR A 262 12.27 0.20 14.35
C THR A 262 11.11 0.67 13.46
N ARG A 263 10.83 1.98 13.44
CA ARG A 263 9.80 2.56 12.57
C ARG A 263 10.18 2.34 11.10
N ALA A 264 11.43 2.62 10.74
CA ALA A 264 11.96 2.40 9.40
C ALA A 264 11.88 0.92 8.97
N GLY A 265 12.23 -0.01 9.87
CA GLY A 265 12.11 -1.44 9.64
C GLY A 265 10.67 -1.87 9.36
N LEU A 266 9.72 -1.42 10.20
CA LEU A 266 8.30 -1.75 10.04
C LEU A 266 7.75 -1.24 8.71
N LEU A 267 8.06 0.01 8.35
CA LEU A 267 7.65 0.58 7.07
C LEU A 267 8.26 -0.17 5.88
N ALA A 268 9.54 -0.54 5.95
CA ALA A 268 10.20 -1.26 4.87
C ALA A 268 9.70 -2.70 4.70
N ALA A 269 9.47 -3.41 5.80
CA ALA A 269 8.87 -4.73 5.76
C ALA A 269 7.42 -4.69 5.23
N ALA A 270 6.63 -3.71 5.68
CA ALA A 270 5.28 -3.50 5.21
C ALA A 270 5.21 -3.07 3.75
N HIS A 271 6.19 -2.30 3.25
CA HIS A 271 6.31 -2.00 1.83
C HIS A 271 6.42 -3.27 0.99
N ARG A 272 7.23 -4.23 1.43
CA ARG A 272 7.48 -5.47 0.69
C ARG A 272 6.40 -6.54 0.83
N ARG A 273 5.82 -6.68 2.04
CA ARG A 273 4.92 -7.79 2.39
C ARG A 273 3.50 -7.35 2.75
N GLY A 274 3.26 -6.07 2.95
CA GLY A 274 2.02 -5.50 3.47
C GLY A 274 2.01 -5.44 4.99
N ALA A 275 1.30 -4.46 5.55
CA ALA A 275 1.20 -4.24 6.99
C ALA A 275 0.54 -5.43 7.73
N GLY A 276 -0.45 -6.09 7.12
CA GLY A 276 -1.11 -7.27 7.71
C GLY A 276 -0.14 -8.44 7.93
N ALA A 277 0.78 -8.69 6.99
CA ALA A 277 1.81 -9.71 7.14
C ALA A 277 2.80 -9.38 8.26
N VAL A 278 3.16 -8.09 8.41
CA VAL A 278 4.00 -7.61 9.52
C VAL A 278 3.29 -7.79 10.87
N ALA A 279 2.00 -7.46 10.97
CA ALA A 279 1.23 -7.68 12.19
C ALA A 279 1.13 -9.17 12.55
N ALA A 280 0.90 -10.05 11.56
CA ALA A 280 0.88 -11.50 11.77
C ALA A 280 2.24 -12.06 12.23
N TRP A 281 3.34 -11.54 11.68
CA TRP A 281 4.69 -11.87 12.14
C TRP A 281 4.90 -11.41 13.59
N LEU A 282 4.58 -10.15 13.92
CA LEU A 282 4.71 -9.63 15.29
C LEU A 282 3.87 -10.41 16.31
N ASP A 283 2.62 -10.76 15.97
CA ASP A 283 1.77 -11.59 16.82
C ASP A 283 2.40 -12.96 17.05
N ASN A 284 2.88 -13.62 15.99
CA ASN A 284 3.53 -14.91 16.13
C ASN A 284 4.79 -14.82 17.01
N ARG A 285 5.70 -13.87 16.73
CA ARG A 285 6.99 -13.77 17.44
C ARG A 285 6.84 -13.37 18.91
N THR A 286 5.74 -12.72 19.28
CA THR A 286 5.51 -12.27 20.67
C THR A 286 4.63 -13.22 21.47
N ASN A 287 3.55 -13.73 20.85
CA ASN A 287 2.54 -14.49 21.59
C ASN A 287 2.65 -16.00 21.37
N ARG A 288 3.31 -16.44 20.29
CA ARG A 288 3.35 -17.85 19.85
C ARG A 288 4.69 -18.23 19.20
N PRO A 289 5.84 -17.93 19.83
CA PRO A 289 7.15 -18.09 19.18
C PRO A 289 7.48 -19.53 18.78
N ASP A 290 6.90 -20.52 19.47
CA ASP A 290 7.12 -21.96 19.24
C ASP A 290 6.08 -22.60 18.31
N ALA A 291 5.10 -21.83 17.84
CA ALA A 291 4.09 -22.39 16.95
C ALA A 291 4.71 -22.85 15.63
N ALA A 292 4.39 -24.08 15.22
CA ALA A 292 4.89 -24.65 13.98
C ALA A 292 4.48 -23.78 12.78
N LEU A 293 5.46 -23.34 12.01
CA LEU A 293 5.25 -22.55 10.79
C LEU A 293 5.31 -23.45 9.55
N SER A 294 4.36 -23.25 8.64
CA SER A 294 4.47 -23.80 7.28
C SER A 294 5.68 -23.21 6.54
N ASN A 295 6.17 -23.89 5.51
CA ASN A 295 7.30 -23.38 4.70
C ASN A 295 6.98 -22.02 4.05
N ALA A 296 5.73 -21.79 3.65
CA ALA A 296 5.29 -20.51 3.13
C ALA A 296 5.41 -19.39 4.18
N GLN A 297 4.96 -19.64 5.42
CA GLN A 297 5.08 -18.68 6.52
C GLN A 297 6.54 -18.40 6.87
N LYS A 298 7.39 -19.42 6.94
CA LYS A 298 8.84 -19.25 7.17
C LYS A 298 9.46 -18.31 6.14
N ASN A 299 9.13 -18.48 4.86
CA ASN A 299 9.64 -17.61 3.79
C ASN A 299 9.15 -16.16 3.90
N VAL A 300 7.88 -15.96 4.29
CA VAL A 300 7.34 -14.61 4.51
C VAL A 300 8.03 -13.96 5.72
N PHE A 301 8.18 -14.69 6.83
CA PHE A 301 8.78 -14.18 8.06
C PHE A 301 10.26 -13.87 7.87
N ALA A 302 11.04 -14.77 7.27
CA ALA A 302 12.45 -14.50 6.94
C ALA A 302 12.61 -13.25 6.08
N SER A 303 11.68 -13.01 5.14
CA SER A 303 11.69 -11.79 4.33
C SER A 303 11.31 -10.52 5.08
N ILE A 304 10.44 -10.61 6.09
CA ILE A 304 10.11 -9.50 7.00
C ILE A 304 11.33 -9.20 7.88
N GLU A 305 11.88 -10.22 8.52
CA GLU A 305 13.03 -10.13 9.43
C GLU A 305 14.26 -9.54 8.73
N GLY A 306 14.57 -10.01 7.51
CA GLY A 306 15.61 -9.42 6.67
C GLY A 306 15.38 -7.93 6.44
N ARG A 307 14.18 -7.53 6.00
CA ARG A 307 13.83 -6.12 5.79
C ARG A 307 13.91 -5.27 7.07
N MET A 308 13.49 -5.82 8.21
CA MET A 308 13.56 -5.13 9.50
C MET A 308 15.01 -4.84 9.89
N ARG A 309 15.88 -5.86 9.81
CA ARG A 309 17.32 -5.73 10.12
C ARG A 309 18.02 -4.81 9.14
N ASP A 310 17.73 -4.95 7.86
CA ASP A 310 18.28 -4.11 6.80
C ASP A 310 17.92 -2.63 6.94
N PHE A 311 16.98 -2.23 7.80
CA PHE A 311 16.53 -0.84 7.98
C PHE A 311 16.63 -0.37 9.43
N ALA A 312 17.20 -1.17 10.32
CA ALA A 312 17.24 -0.91 11.75
C ALA A 312 18.06 0.34 12.11
N ASP A 313 19.13 0.60 11.37
CA ASP A 313 20.07 1.70 11.63
C ASP A 313 19.54 3.08 11.26
N LEU A 314 18.48 3.16 10.44
CA LEU A 314 17.90 4.46 10.03
C LEU A 314 17.24 5.22 11.19
N ASP A 315 16.80 4.53 12.24
CA ASP A 315 16.26 5.16 13.45
C ASP A 315 17.32 5.28 14.57
N ALA A 316 18.40 4.49 14.50
CA ALA A 316 19.51 4.51 15.47
C ALA A 316 20.36 5.79 15.38
N GLY A 317 20.30 6.50 14.25
CA GLY A 317 20.92 7.80 14.02
C GLY A 317 20.32 8.97 14.82
N THR A 318 19.57 8.73 15.89
CA THR A 318 19.30 9.73 16.93
C THR A 318 20.33 9.54 18.05
N PRO A 319 21.55 10.08 17.93
CA PRO A 319 22.53 10.07 19.02
C PRO A 319 21.96 10.90 20.17
N GLY A 320 21.41 10.26 21.19
CA GLY A 320 20.84 10.99 22.32
C GLY A 320 20.07 10.19 23.35
N ARG A 321 19.77 8.90 23.10
CA ARG A 321 19.17 8.04 24.13
C ARG A 321 20.04 6.81 24.33
N ALA A 322 21.21 7.03 24.95
CA ALA A 322 21.88 5.96 25.67
C ALA A 322 20.83 5.40 26.65
N LEU A 323 20.48 4.13 26.47
CA LEU A 323 19.70 3.38 27.45
C LEU A 323 20.59 3.29 28.70
N ALA A 324 20.26 4.11 29.69
CA ALA A 324 20.80 4.03 31.04
C ALA A 324 20.04 2.95 31.82
#